data_AF-A0A9E5KLV1-F1
#
_entry.id   AF-A0A9E5KLV1-F1
#
_cell.length_a   1.000
_cell.length_b   1.000
_cell.length_c   1.000
_cell.angle_alpha   90.00
_cell.angle_beta   90.00
_cell.angle_gamma   90.00
#
_symmetry.space_group_name_H-M   'P 1'
#
loop_
_entity.id
_entity.type
_entity.pdbx_description
1 polymer ?
#
loop_
_entity_poly.entity_id
_entity_poly.type
_entity_poly.pdbx_seq_one_letter_code
_entity_poly.pdbx_strand_id
1 'polypeptide(L)'
;DKPAPSYEAYAAKVREAVERRLLKDRMERATSAVRDWSRISLKDIPVEGGIYKLPADWKTRQPALASLASELAQKFLIPAPAVASSGDVWFTASEIDNNAFLGKATTQDFGQPMRIGELVKELRDFNKDGRLPVQSGVIGPVVKTPNDDLIIWRITEAQPAHEPSSMDEVRDAVVRDATAQARYDALVLKAAQIGEEAKKDGLDAVAKTYGSSVEKAPSVHLADPAVLRQYGIRFPGNMPKAGQDLDALRAVLAKAVSLPTANPISTLPDSDRTLVVPVPSKLTVMVVRINDVKPLTIEDFRALEAGGSLRGAMAQDEPKIDWKVAFGKDAVAKRTGFELKNPKGPDRVMTPDAPAF
;
A
#
# COMPACT_ATOMS: atom_id res chain seq x y z
N ASP A 1 -7.23 -8.74 -55.41
CA ASP A 1 -7.61 -7.34 -55.21
C ASP A 1 -8.39 -7.14 -53.94
N LYS A 2 -7.76 -6.55 -52.91
CA LYS A 2 -8.51 -6.00 -51.77
C LYS A 2 -9.00 -4.61 -52.19
N PRO A 3 -10.31 -4.30 -52.08
CA PRO A 3 -10.80 -2.99 -52.46
C PRO A 3 -10.05 -1.90 -51.67
N ALA A 4 -9.63 -0.85 -52.37
CA ALA A 4 -8.99 0.29 -51.75
C ALA A 4 -9.91 0.83 -50.65
N PRO A 5 -9.41 1.01 -49.42
CA PRO A 5 -10.24 1.45 -48.31
C PRO A 5 -10.88 2.80 -48.63
N SER A 6 -12.20 2.90 -48.43
CA SER A 6 -12.97 4.09 -48.78
C SER A 6 -12.56 5.28 -47.90
N TYR A 7 -12.66 6.49 -48.46
CA TYR A 7 -12.41 7.74 -47.75
C TYR A 7 -13.19 7.84 -46.43
N GLU A 8 -14.42 7.32 -46.38
CA GLU A 8 -15.26 7.29 -45.18
C GLU A 8 -14.66 6.44 -44.04
N ALA A 9 -13.99 5.33 -44.36
CA ALA A 9 -13.31 4.49 -43.36
C ALA A 9 -12.07 5.17 -42.76
N TYR A 10 -11.43 6.09 -43.50
CA TYR A 10 -10.31 6.91 -43.01
C TYR A 10 -10.77 8.21 -42.36
N ALA A 11 -11.89 8.79 -42.78
CA ALA A 11 -12.42 10.05 -42.25
C ALA A 11 -12.65 9.98 -40.74
N ALA A 12 -13.17 8.86 -40.23
CA ALA A 12 -13.34 8.65 -38.79
C ALA A 12 -11.99 8.64 -38.03
N LYS A 13 -11.00 7.92 -38.54
CA LYS A 13 -9.65 7.85 -37.94
C LYS A 13 -8.93 9.20 -37.98
N VAL A 14 -9.06 9.92 -39.10
CA VAL A 14 -8.46 11.25 -39.27
C VAL A 14 -9.15 12.26 -38.33
N ARG A 15 -10.49 12.23 -38.22
CA ARG A 15 -11.22 13.06 -37.27
C ARG A 15 -10.77 12.79 -35.84
N GLU A 16 -10.71 11.54 -35.42
CA GLU A 16 -10.25 11.15 -34.08
C GLU A 16 -8.80 11.60 -33.82
N ALA A 17 -7.92 11.50 -34.81
CA ALA A 17 -6.53 11.97 -34.69
C ALA A 17 -6.44 13.50 -34.57
N VAL A 18 -7.24 14.23 -35.35
CA VAL A 18 -7.33 15.70 -35.28
C VAL A 18 -7.93 16.13 -33.95
N GLU A 19 -9.00 15.49 -33.48
CA GLU A 19 -9.62 15.77 -32.19
C GLU A 19 -8.64 15.53 -31.03
N ARG A 20 -7.91 14.40 -31.04
CA ARG A 20 -6.87 14.13 -30.05
C ARG A 20 -5.75 15.16 -30.07
N ARG A 21 -5.32 15.60 -31.26
CA ARG A 21 -4.32 16.66 -31.41
C ARG A 21 -4.83 17.99 -30.85
N LEU A 22 -6.03 18.41 -31.23
CA LEU A 22 -6.64 19.66 -30.75
C LEU A 22 -6.86 19.64 -29.24
N LEU A 23 -7.27 18.50 -28.68
CA LEU A 23 -7.38 18.29 -27.24
C LEU A 23 -6.01 18.46 -26.58
N LYS A 24 -4.98 17.77 -27.06
CA LYS A 24 -3.61 17.88 -26.54
C LYS A 24 -3.12 19.33 -26.55
N ASP A 25 -3.28 20.03 -27.68
CA ASP A 25 -2.86 21.44 -27.84
C ASP A 25 -3.64 22.37 -26.88
N ARG A 26 -4.92 22.08 -26.60
CA ARG A 26 -5.73 22.83 -25.64
C ARG A 26 -5.29 22.56 -24.20
N MET A 27 -4.98 21.31 -23.88
CA MET A 27 -4.51 20.90 -22.54
C MET A 27 -3.12 21.46 -22.21
N GLU A 28 -2.22 21.53 -23.20
CA GLU A 28 -0.92 22.19 -23.05
C GLU A 28 -1.08 23.69 -22.81
N ARG A 29 -1.98 24.36 -23.54
CA ARG A 29 -2.31 25.77 -23.29
C ARG A 29 -2.93 26.00 -21.91
N ALA A 30 -3.81 25.10 -21.44
CA ALA A 30 -4.36 25.17 -20.10
C ALA A 30 -3.29 24.98 -19.02
N THR A 31 -2.39 24.02 -19.21
CA THR A 31 -1.24 23.79 -18.32
C THR A 31 -0.34 25.03 -18.24
N SER A 32 -0.02 25.65 -19.38
CA SER A 32 0.75 26.90 -19.41
C SER A 32 0.02 28.05 -18.71
N ALA A 33 -1.30 28.18 -18.91
CA ALA A 33 -2.09 29.19 -18.23
C ALA A 33 -2.06 29.04 -16.69
N VAL A 34 -2.10 27.81 -16.18
CA VAL A 34 -1.95 27.53 -14.73
C VAL A 34 -0.56 27.93 -14.22
N ARG A 35 0.49 27.61 -14.98
CA ARG A 35 1.88 27.99 -14.63
C ARG A 35 2.06 29.50 -14.60
N ASP A 36 1.51 30.21 -15.59
CA ASP A 36 1.58 31.67 -15.66
C ASP A 36 0.81 32.30 -14.51
N TRP A 37 -0.39 31.79 -14.21
CA TRP A 37 -1.18 32.23 -13.06
C TRP A 37 -0.43 32.06 -11.75
N SER A 38 0.20 30.88 -11.55
CA SER A 38 1.03 30.61 -10.37
C SER A 38 2.22 31.57 -10.29
N ARG A 39 2.93 31.79 -11.39
CA ARG A 39 4.05 32.75 -11.44
C ARG A 39 3.62 34.19 -11.13
N ILE A 40 2.47 34.62 -11.65
CA ILE A 40 1.91 35.95 -11.37
C ILE A 40 1.58 36.07 -9.88
N SER A 41 0.95 35.04 -9.29
CA SER A 41 0.60 35.05 -7.86
C SER A 41 1.79 35.11 -6.91
N LEU A 42 2.96 34.68 -7.38
CA LEU A 42 4.19 34.58 -6.58
C LEU A 42 5.24 35.61 -7.01
N LYS A 43 4.89 36.53 -7.91
CA LYS A 43 5.85 37.45 -8.56
C LYS A 43 6.67 38.27 -7.57
N ASP A 44 6.04 38.69 -6.47
CA ASP A 44 6.66 39.55 -5.46
C ASP A 44 7.23 38.76 -4.27
N ILE A 45 7.23 37.42 -4.35
CA ILE A 45 7.73 36.55 -3.28
C ILE A 45 9.18 36.16 -3.58
N PRO A 46 10.13 36.43 -2.67
CA PRO A 46 11.52 36.08 -2.86
C PRO A 46 11.70 34.55 -2.91
N VAL A 47 12.68 34.12 -3.71
CA VAL A 47 13.06 32.71 -3.84
C VAL A 47 14.38 32.50 -3.10
N GLU A 48 14.41 31.60 -2.13
CA GLU A 48 15.61 31.18 -1.39
C GLU A 48 15.77 29.66 -1.51
N GLY A 49 16.95 29.17 -1.89
CA GLY A 49 17.19 27.72 -2.00
C GLY A 49 16.36 26.99 -3.08
N GLY A 50 15.84 27.72 -4.07
CA GLY A 50 15.01 27.17 -5.14
C GLY A 50 13.52 27.04 -4.78
N ILE A 51 13.10 27.62 -3.66
CA ILE A 51 11.69 27.66 -3.23
C ILE A 51 11.24 29.05 -2.80
N TYR A 52 9.93 29.29 -2.75
CA TYR A 52 9.38 30.60 -2.38
C TYR A 52 9.37 30.76 -0.85
N LYS A 53 9.98 31.84 -0.36
CA LYS A 53 9.90 32.22 1.05
C LYS A 53 8.57 32.91 1.33
N LEU A 54 7.58 32.11 1.70
CA LEU A 54 6.23 32.58 1.93
C LEU A 54 6.17 33.49 3.17
N PRO A 55 5.48 34.65 3.10
CA PRO A 55 5.31 35.52 4.25
C PRO A 55 4.40 34.88 5.31
N ALA A 56 4.49 35.33 6.56
CA ALA A 56 3.71 34.76 7.67
C ALA A 56 2.18 34.85 7.45
N ASP A 57 1.71 35.87 6.73
CA ASP A 57 0.31 36.07 6.36
C ASP A 57 -0.07 35.44 5.01
N TRP A 58 0.76 34.54 4.47
CA TRP A 58 0.54 33.91 3.17
C TRP A 58 -0.80 33.19 3.09
N LYS A 59 -1.25 32.51 4.16
CA LYS A 59 -2.56 31.82 4.15
C LYS A 59 -3.73 32.76 3.81
N THR A 60 -3.64 34.04 4.17
CA THR A 60 -4.65 35.06 3.87
C THR A 60 -4.49 35.66 2.48
N ARG A 61 -3.25 35.77 1.99
CA ARG A 61 -2.93 36.30 0.65
C ARG A 61 -2.97 35.25 -0.47
N GLN A 62 -2.93 33.98 -0.10
CA GLN A 62 -2.83 32.86 -1.01
C GLN A 62 -4.05 32.84 -1.94
N PRO A 63 -3.85 32.90 -3.25
CA PRO A 63 -4.97 32.88 -4.18
C PRO A 63 -5.80 31.59 -4.09
N ALA A 64 -7.13 31.73 -4.11
CA ALA A 64 -8.03 30.59 -4.06
C ALA A 64 -8.03 29.81 -5.38
N LEU A 65 -8.01 28.47 -5.31
CA LEU A 65 -8.12 27.62 -6.51
C LEU A 65 -9.47 27.81 -7.23
N ALA A 66 -10.52 28.24 -6.52
CA ALA A 66 -11.80 28.61 -7.13
C ALA A 66 -11.68 29.82 -8.10
N SER A 67 -10.79 30.77 -7.81
CA SER A 67 -10.52 31.89 -8.72
C SER A 67 -9.83 31.40 -9.99
N LEU A 68 -8.81 30.54 -9.85
CA LEU A 68 -8.15 29.89 -10.98
C LEU A 68 -9.13 29.08 -11.83
N ALA A 69 -10.02 28.30 -11.20
CA ALA A 69 -11.05 27.54 -11.90
C ALA A 69 -11.97 28.45 -12.73
N SER A 70 -12.39 29.59 -12.16
CA SER A 70 -13.23 30.57 -12.86
C SER A 70 -12.51 31.22 -14.04
N GLU A 71 -11.23 31.59 -13.87
CA GLU A 71 -10.41 32.14 -14.95
C GLU A 71 -10.17 31.13 -16.08
N LEU A 72 -9.92 29.86 -15.76
CA LEU A 72 -9.78 28.80 -16.76
C LEU A 72 -11.09 28.55 -17.51
N ALA A 73 -12.23 28.56 -16.81
CA ALA A 73 -13.55 28.42 -17.40
C ALA A 73 -13.80 29.50 -18.47
N GLN A 74 -13.51 30.76 -18.13
CA GLN A 74 -13.67 31.89 -19.04
C GLN A 74 -12.66 31.85 -20.19
N LYS A 75 -11.37 31.65 -19.89
CA LYS A 75 -10.29 31.68 -20.90
C LYS A 75 -10.43 30.57 -21.93
N PHE A 76 -10.87 29.39 -21.49
CA PHE A 76 -11.01 28.23 -22.37
C PHE A 76 -12.44 27.96 -22.79
N LEU A 77 -13.46 28.72 -22.35
CA LEU A 77 -14.87 28.46 -22.65
C LEU A 77 -15.26 27.00 -22.30
N ILE A 78 -14.93 26.59 -21.08
CA ILE A 78 -15.28 25.27 -20.52
C ILE A 78 -16.13 25.44 -19.27
N PRO A 79 -16.91 24.42 -18.85
CA PRO A 79 -17.50 24.39 -17.52
C PRO A 79 -16.41 24.60 -16.46
N ALA A 80 -16.76 25.29 -15.37
CA ALA A 80 -15.81 25.54 -14.29
C ALA A 80 -15.27 24.21 -13.74
N PRO A 81 -13.93 24.03 -13.67
CA PRO A 81 -13.34 22.86 -13.06
C PRO A 81 -13.83 22.67 -11.62
N ALA A 82 -14.10 21.42 -11.23
CA ALA A 82 -14.47 21.10 -9.87
C ALA A 82 -13.31 21.38 -8.91
N VAL A 83 -13.58 22.10 -7.82
CA VAL A 83 -12.61 22.40 -6.76
C VAL A 83 -13.04 21.68 -5.50
N ALA A 84 -12.15 20.86 -4.95
CA ALA A 84 -12.36 20.11 -3.73
C ALA A 84 -11.21 20.35 -2.75
N SER A 85 -11.48 20.18 -1.46
CA SER A 85 -10.50 20.24 -0.38
C SER A 85 -10.64 19.02 0.52
N SER A 86 -9.52 18.56 1.08
CA SER A 86 -9.49 17.56 2.15
C SER A 86 -10.05 18.09 3.48
N GLY A 87 -10.21 19.41 3.62
CA GLY A 87 -10.55 20.04 4.89
C GLY A 87 -9.45 19.81 5.93
N ASP A 88 -9.85 19.48 7.15
CA ASP A 88 -8.94 19.23 8.28
C ASP A 88 -8.39 17.79 8.31
N VAL A 89 -8.72 16.98 7.29
CA VAL A 89 -8.24 15.60 7.18
C VAL A 89 -6.81 15.60 6.67
N TRP A 90 -5.91 15.03 7.46
CA TRP A 90 -4.52 14.78 7.09
C TRP A 90 -4.40 13.55 6.19
N PHE A 91 -3.53 13.63 5.18
CA PHE A 91 -3.23 12.54 4.26
C PHE A 91 -1.74 12.20 4.31
N THR A 92 -1.44 10.91 4.42
CA THR A 92 -0.10 10.38 4.16
C THR A 92 0.16 10.27 2.65
N ALA A 93 1.43 10.25 2.25
CA ALA A 93 1.78 10.03 0.85
C ALA A 93 1.23 8.70 0.29
N SER A 94 1.15 7.66 1.13
CA SER A 94 0.56 6.36 0.76
C SER A 94 -0.95 6.46 0.50
N GLU A 95 -1.69 7.23 1.29
CA GLU A 95 -3.12 7.43 1.07
C GLU A 95 -3.41 8.22 -0.20
N ILE A 96 -2.52 9.17 -0.58
CA ILE A 96 -2.59 9.87 -1.86
C ILE A 96 -2.38 8.89 -3.02
N ASP A 97 -1.37 8.01 -2.92
CA ASP A 97 -1.07 7.00 -3.94
C ASP A 97 -2.18 5.94 -4.07
N ASN A 98 -2.90 5.63 -2.99
CA ASN A 98 -4.02 4.70 -2.99
C ASN A 98 -5.36 5.35 -3.40
N ASN A 99 -5.40 6.68 -3.51
CA ASN A 99 -6.60 7.37 -3.96
C ASN A 99 -6.90 7.01 -5.41
N ALA A 100 -8.14 6.58 -5.69
CA ALA A 100 -8.54 6.10 -7.01
C ALA A 100 -8.37 7.15 -8.13
N PHE A 101 -8.44 8.44 -7.79
CA PHE A 101 -8.32 9.56 -8.72
C PHE A 101 -6.89 10.13 -8.74
N LEU A 102 -6.31 10.45 -7.58
CA LEU A 102 -5.00 11.11 -7.48
C LEU A 102 -3.83 10.16 -7.71
N GLY A 103 -3.94 8.90 -7.27
CA GLY A 103 -2.81 7.97 -7.19
C GLY A 103 -2.24 7.52 -8.54
N LYS A 104 -3.01 7.70 -9.61
CA LYS A 104 -2.59 7.40 -11.00
C LYS A 104 -2.15 8.63 -11.77
N ALA A 105 -2.31 9.82 -11.20
CA ALA A 105 -1.99 11.05 -11.91
C ALA A 105 -0.47 11.31 -11.88
N THR A 106 0.09 11.70 -13.03
CA THR A 106 1.53 11.90 -13.17
C THR A 106 1.90 13.21 -13.85
N THR A 107 3.08 13.72 -13.56
CA THR A 107 3.71 14.84 -14.29
C THR A 107 5.04 14.42 -14.88
N GLN A 108 5.46 15.07 -15.96
CA GLN A 108 6.77 14.87 -16.60
C GLN A 108 7.68 16.10 -16.44
N ASP A 109 7.30 17.06 -15.59
CA ASP A 109 8.01 18.34 -15.42
C ASP A 109 9.46 18.17 -14.92
N PHE A 110 9.80 17.00 -14.40
CA PHE A 110 11.12 16.66 -13.85
C PHE A 110 11.86 15.58 -14.64
N GLY A 111 11.53 15.41 -15.93
CA GLY A 111 12.26 14.53 -16.87
C GLY A 111 11.91 13.04 -16.76
N GLN A 112 11.24 12.62 -15.70
CA GLN A 112 10.62 11.29 -15.54
C GLN A 112 9.17 11.45 -15.08
N PRO A 113 8.26 10.51 -15.41
CA PRO A 113 6.91 10.51 -14.87
C PRO A 113 6.94 10.36 -13.34
N MET A 114 6.39 11.34 -12.62
CA MET A 114 6.29 11.34 -11.16
C MET A 114 4.84 11.44 -10.70
N ARG A 115 4.48 10.69 -9.66
CA ARG A 115 3.15 10.72 -9.01
C ARG A 115 3.06 11.80 -7.94
N ILE A 116 1.84 12.22 -7.58
CA ILE A 116 1.64 13.20 -6.50
C ILE A 116 2.24 12.70 -5.18
N GLY A 117 2.04 11.43 -4.80
CA GLY A 117 2.59 10.90 -3.54
C GLY A 117 4.12 10.86 -3.51
N GLU A 118 4.78 10.68 -4.66
CA GLU A 118 6.24 10.80 -4.78
C GLU A 118 6.70 12.25 -4.61
N LEU A 119 5.99 13.21 -5.21
CA LEU A 119 6.28 14.64 -5.06
C LEU A 119 6.05 15.12 -3.63
N VAL A 120 5.05 14.58 -2.93
CA VAL A 120 4.77 14.88 -1.52
C VAL A 120 5.92 14.42 -0.62
N LYS A 121 6.54 13.27 -0.91
CA LYS A 121 7.70 12.78 -0.15
C LYS A 121 8.93 13.69 -0.31
N GLU A 122 9.03 14.36 -1.44
CA GLU A 122 10.12 15.31 -1.77
C GLU A 122 9.81 16.76 -1.37
N LEU A 123 8.72 17.01 -0.63
CA LEU A 123 8.45 18.35 -0.11
C LEU A 123 9.63 18.86 0.70
N ARG A 124 10.03 20.10 0.47
CA ARG A 124 11.07 20.76 1.29
C ARG A 124 10.71 20.84 2.76
N ASP A 125 9.41 20.82 3.07
CA ASP A 125 8.86 20.70 4.43
C ASP A 125 9.36 19.42 5.14
N PHE A 126 9.63 18.33 4.40
CA PHE A 126 10.11 17.05 4.92
C PHE A 126 11.59 16.81 4.59
N ASN A 127 11.99 17.08 3.35
CA ASN A 127 13.33 16.86 2.82
C ASN A 127 14.01 18.20 2.52
N LYS A 128 14.69 18.77 3.52
CA LYS A 128 15.37 20.08 3.39
C LYS A 128 16.40 20.12 2.28
N ASP A 129 16.93 18.97 1.83
CA ASP A 129 17.91 18.85 0.75
C ASP A 129 17.30 18.34 -0.58
N GLY A 130 15.97 18.13 -0.64
CA GLY A 130 15.26 17.57 -1.78
C GLY A 130 15.39 18.40 -3.05
N ARG A 131 15.76 17.80 -4.19
CA ARG A 131 16.10 18.60 -5.40
C ARG A 131 14.89 19.25 -6.09
N LEU A 132 13.68 18.83 -5.75
CA LEU A 132 12.46 19.30 -6.40
C LEU A 132 11.94 20.57 -5.72
N PRO A 133 11.51 21.60 -6.48
CA PRO A 133 11.00 22.85 -5.93
C PRO A 133 9.51 22.70 -5.54
N VAL A 134 9.19 21.70 -4.72
CA VAL A 134 7.83 21.42 -4.23
C VAL A 134 7.76 21.80 -2.75
N GLN A 135 6.75 22.60 -2.39
CA GLN A 135 6.53 23.05 -1.01
C GLN A 135 5.03 23.19 -0.71
N SER A 136 4.67 23.17 0.57
CA SER A 136 3.32 23.51 1.02
C SER A 136 2.94 24.96 0.66
N GLY A 137 1.64 25.21 0.47
CA GLY A 137 1.10 26.55 0.23
C GLY A 137 1.29 27.10 -1.19
N VAL A 138 1.89 26.37 -2.12
CA VAL A 138 2.05 26.76 -3.54
C VAL A 138 1.43 25.70 -4.45
N ILE A 139 0.94 26.10 -5.61
CA ILE A 139 0.43 25.16 -6.62
C ILE A 139 1.57 24.25 -7.08
N GLY A 140 1.36 22.94 -6.97
CA GLY A 140 2.30 21.93 -7.45
C GLY A 140 2.33 21.85 -8.98
N PRO A 141 3.24 21.05 -9.55
CA PRO A 141 3.24 20.77 -10.97
C PRO A 141 1.88 20.16 -11.39
N VAL A 142 1.36 20.59 -12.54
CA VAL A 142 0.13 20.04 -13.09
C VAL A 142 0.36 18.57 -13.44
N VAL A 143 -0.55 17.70 -13.00
CA VAL A 143 -0.50 16.26 -13.29
C VAL A 143 -1.65 15.86 -14.21
N LYS A 144 -1.49 14.72 -14.88
CA LYS A 144 -2.48 14.13 -15.79
C LYS A 144 -2.88 12.74 -15.35
N THR A 145 -4.17 12.43 -15.38
CA THR A 145 -4.67 11.07 -15.19
C THR A 145 -4.37 10.21 -16.43
N PRO A 146 -4.47 8.86 -16.35
CA PRO A 146 -4.37 7.99 -17.52
C PRO A 146 -5.46 8.25 -18.58
N ASN A 147 -6.53 8.96 -18.22
CA ASN A 147 -7.61 9.36 -19.12
C ASN A 147 -7.40 10.80 -19.66
N ASP A 148 -6.21 11.36 -19.50
CA ASP A 148 -5.82 12.71 -19.91
C ASP A 148 -6.52 13.86 -19.16
N ASP A 149 -7.14 13.64 -18.00
CA ASP A 149 -7.69 14.73 -17.17
C ASP A 149 -6.55 15.52 -16.50
N LEU A 150 -6.62 16.85 -16.51
CA LEU A 150 -5.69 17.70 -15.75
C LEU A 150 -6.13 17.80 -14.29
N ILE A 151 -5.17 17.62 -13.39
CA ILE A 151 -5.36 17.90 -11.96
C ILE A 151 -4.39 19.00 -11.56
N ILE A 152 -4.97 20.06 -11.01
CA ILE A 152 -4.26 21.17 -10.39
C ILE A 152 -4.43 20.99 -8.89
N TRP A 153 -3.32 20.96 -8.17
CA TRP A 153 -3.32 20.64 -6.76
C TRP A 153 -2.39 21.57 -5.99
N ARG A 154 -2.67 21.68 -4.70
CA ARG A 154 -1.87 22.43 -3.75
C ARG A 154 -1.98 21.74 -2.40
N ILE A 155 -0.85 21.60 -1.73
CA ILE A 155 -0.82 21.12 -0.34
C ILE A 155 -1.10 22.31 0.55
N THR A 156 -2.13 22.21 1.38
CA THR A 156 -2.54 23.28 2.30
C THR A 156 -1.56 23.39 3.46
N GLU A 157 -1.21 22.25 4.06
CA GLU A 157 -0.31 22.13 5.20
C GLU A 157 0.49 20.82 5.11
N ALA A 158 1.68 20.81 5.69
CA ALA A 158 2.55 19.65 5.75
C ALA A 158 3.11 19.50 7.17
N GLN A 159 3.04 18.29 7.72
CA GLN A 159 3.57 17.97 9.04
C GLN A 159 4.52 16.77 8.93
N PRO A 160 5.81 16.93 9.27
CA PRO A 160 6.74 15.81 9.31
C PRO A 160 6.30 14.75 10.32
N ALA A 161 6.68 13.49 10.09
CA ALA A 161 6.51 12.45 11.10
C ALA A 161 7.25 12.86 12.37
N HIS A 162 6.55 12.83 13.50
CA HIS A 162 7.07 13.20 14.80
C HIS A 162 6.43 12.34 15.88
N GLU A 163 7.07 12.29 17.04
CA GLU A 163 6.45 11.68 18.21
C GLU A 163 5.25 12.53 18.63
N PRO A 164 4.12 11.90 18.98
CA PRO A 164 2.94 12.63 19.38
C PRO A 164 3.25 13.44 20.63
N SER A 165 2.94 14.72 20.56
CA SER A 165 3.17 15.68 21.64
C SER A 165 2.27 15.42 22.85
N SER A 166 1.14 14.75 22.63
CA SER A 166 0.16 14.42 23.66
C SER A 166 -0.72 13.23 23.25
N MET A 167 -1.44 12.66 24.23
CA MET A 167 -2.45 11.64 23.97
C MET A 167 -3.64 12.17 23.14
N ASP A 168 -3.94 13.46 23.20
CA ASP A 168 -5.05 14.06 22.45
C ASP A 168 -4.80 14.03 20.95
N GLU A 169 -3.54 14.18 20.52
CA GLU A 169 -3.14 14.13 19.11
C GLU A 169 -3.41 12.77 18.46
N VAL A 170 -3.21 11.69 19.23
CA VAL A 170 -3.36 10.31 18.75
C VAL A 170 -4.63 9.63 19.28
N ARG A 171 -5.48 10.35 20.01
CA ARG A 171 -6.63 9.79 20.72
C ARG A 171 -7.52 8.99 19.78
N ASP A 172 -7.85 9.53 18.61
CA ASP A 172 -8.73 8.87 17.65
C ASP A 172 -8.09 7.63 17.04
N ALA A 173 -6.78 7.64 16.78
CA ALA A 173 -6.05 6.48 16.30
C ALA A 173 -6.01 5.38 17.38
N VAL A 174 -5.68 5.75 18.62
CA VAL A 174 -5.65 4.83 19.76
C VAL A 174 -7.03 4.25 20.05
N VAL A 175 -8.09 5.06 20.04
CA VAL A 175 -9.46 4.60 20.25
C VAL A 175 -9.87 3.62 19.16
N ARG A 176 -9.53 3.89 17.89
CA ARG A 176 -9.80 2.99 16.78
C ARG A 176 -9.11 1.64 16.97
N ASP A 177 -7.81 1.66 17.30
CA ASP A 177 -7.01 0.46 17.46
C ASP A 177 -7.43 -0.34 18.70
N ALA A 178 -7.66 0.34 19.83
CA ALA A 178 -8.18 -0.29 21.05
C ALA A 178 -9.58 -0.88 20.85
N THR A 179 -10.44 -0.20 20.09
CA THR A 179 -11.77 -0.73 19.73
C THR A 179 -11.65 -1.94 18.81
N ALA A 180 -10.74 -1.93 17.84
CA ALA A 180 -10.47 -3.07 16.97
C ALA A 180 -9.97 -4.27 17.77
N GLN A 181 -9.04 -4.05 18.70
CA GLN A 181 -8.54 -5.07 19.61
C GLN A 181 -9.65 -5.63 20.50
N ALA A 182 -10.44 -4.78 21.16
CA ALA A 182 -11.53 -5.20 22.02
C ALA A 182 -12.60 -6.02 21.27
N ARG A 183 -12.90 -5.65 20.02
CA ARG A 183 -13.79 -6.42 19.14
C ARG A 183 -13.20 -7.79 18.80
N TYR A 184 -11.91 -7.86 18.50
CA TYR A 184 -11.23 -9.13 18.26
C TYR A 184 -11.26 -10.03 19.49
N ASP A 185 -10.93 -9.50 20.67
CA ASP A 185 -10.95 -10.26 21.92
C ASP A 185 -12.36 -10.82 22.20
N ALA A 186 -13.40 -10.00 21.97
CA ALA A 186 -14.78 -10.44 22.08
C ALA A 186 -15.16 -11.54 21.07
N LEU A 187 -14.60 -11.53 19.85
CA LEU A 187 -14.78 -12.59 18.86
C LEU A 187 -14.06 -13.88 19.26
N VAL A 188 -12.84 -13.78 19.81
CA VAL A 188 -12.08 -14.94 20.29
C VAL A 188 -12.83 -15.66 21.40
N LEU A 189 -13.42 -14.93 22.34
CA LEU A 189 -14.26 -15.52 23.40
C LEU A 189 -15.48 -16.26 22.85
N LYS A 190 -16.01 -15.83 21.70
CA LYS A 190 -17.15 -16.46 21.02
C LYS A 190 -16.73 -17.53 20.01
N ALA A 191 -15.44 -17.78 19.80
CA ALA A 191 -14.95 -18.66 18.74
C ALA A 191 -15.52 -20.08 18.83
N ALA A 192 -15.66 -20.63 20.04
CA ALA A 192 -16.27 -21.95 20.24
C ALA A 192 -17.74 -21.97 19.84
N GLN A 193 -18.52 -20.96 20.25
CA GLN A 193 -19.92 -20.80 19.87
C GLN A 193 -20.07 -20.64 18.35
N ILE A 194 -19.27 -19.77 17.73
CA ILE A 194 -19.22 -19.59 16.28
C ILE A 194 -18.93 -20.92 15.57
N GLY A 195 -18.05 -21.73 16.14
CA GLY A 195 -17.74 -23.06 15.62
C GLY A 195 -18.93 -24.00 15.65
N GLU A 196 -19.67 -24.04 16.75
CA GLU A 196 -20.88 -24.87 16.85
C GLU A 196 -22.01 -24.39 15.92
N GLU A 197 -22.20 -23.08 15.79
CA GLU A 197 -23.13 -22.50 14.80
C GLU A 197 -22.71 -22.87 13.36
N ALA A 198 -21.42 -22.79 13.04
CA ALA A 198 -20.90 -23.16 11.72
C ALA A 198 -21.10 -24.64 11.40
N LYS A 199 -20.93 -25.52 12.39
CA LYS A 199 -21.13 -26.97 12.22
C LYS A 199 -22.60 -27.33 12.05
N LYS A 200 -23.51 -26.58 12.69
CA LYS A 200 -24.96 -26.84 12.68
C LYS A 200 -25.65 -26.22 11.46
N ASP A 201 -25.41 -24.94 11.23
CA ASP A 201 -26.18 -24.13 10.27
C ASP A 201 -25.36 -23.80 9.00
N GLY A 202 -24.06 -24.14 8.97
CA GLY A 202 -23.17 -23.95 7.84
C GLY A 202 -22.50 -22.56 7.79
N LEU A 203 -21.49 -22.43 6.92
CA LEU A 203 -20.69 -21.20 6.79
C LEU A 203 -21.52 -19.98 6.34
N ASP A 204 -22.50 -20.18 5.47
CA ASP A 204 -23.32 -19.08 4.94
C ASP A 204 -24.22 -18.45 6.02
N ALA A 205 -24.69 -19.25 6.98
CA ALA A 205 -25.48 -18.78 8.10
C ALA A 205 -24.63 -17.89 9.02
N VAL A 206 -23.45 -18.37 9.40
CA VAL A 206 -22.48 -17.60 10.20
C VAL A 206 -22.06 -16.32 9.47
N ALA A 207 -21.80 -16.40 8.16
CA ALA A 207 -21.45 -15.23 7.37
C ALA A 207 -22.54 -14.14 7.41
N LYS A 208 -23.82 -14.53 7.30
CA LYS A 208 -24.95 -13.60 7.42
C LYS A 208 -25.06 -12.98 8.81
N THR A 209 -24.93 -13.78 9.88
CA THR A 209 -25.01 -13.32 11.27
C THR A 209 -23.97 -12.24 11.59
N TYR A 210 -22.75 -12.40 11.07
CA TYR A 210 -21.62 -11.51 11.35
C TYR A 210 -21.36 -10.49 10.24
N GLY A 211 -22.22 -10.39 9.22
CA GLY A 211 -22.06 -9.45 8.11
C GLY A 211 -20.79 -9.68 7.28
N SER A 212 -20.36 -10.94 7.16
CA SER A 212 -19.19 -11.34 6.37
C SER A 212 -19.61 -12.12 5.11
N SER A 213 -18.63 -12.55 4.32
CA SER A 213 -18.84 -13.31 3.09
C SER A 213 -18.02 -14.59 3.09
N VAL A 214 -18.61 -15.68 2.56
CA VAL A 214 -17.88 -16.93 2.32
C VAL A 214 -17.04 -16.77 1.06
N GLU A 215 -15.71 -16.86 1.21
CA GLU A 215 -14.76 -16.75 0.11
C GLU A 215 -14.07 -18.10 -0.15
N LYS A 216 -13.93 -18.47 -1.42
CA LYS A 216 -13.19 -19.68 -1.80
C LYS A 216 -11.70 -19.40 -1.63
N ALA A 217 -11.01 -20.28 -0.90
CA ALA A 217 -9.56 -20.24 -0.72
C ALA A 217 -8.90 -21.35 -1.57
N PRO A 218 -8.62 -21.12 -2.87
CA PRO A 218 -7.81 -22.05 -3.64
C PRO A 218 -6.36 -22.02 -3.13
N SER A 219 -5.70 -23.18 -3.14
CA SER A 219 -4.25 -23.29 -2.91
C SER A 219 -3.77 -22.89 -1.50
N VAL A 220 -4.41 -23.42 -0.45
CA VAL A 220 -3.90 -23.32 0.93
C VAL A 220 -2.77 -24.34 1.13
N HIS A 221 -1.53 -23.87 1.26
CA HIS A 221 -0.34 -24.70 1.48
C HIS A 221 0.74 -23.90 2.23
N LEU A 222 1.66 -24.60 2.90
CA LEU A 222 2.85 -23.97 3.50
C LEU A 222 4.00 -23.81 2.49
N ALA A 223 4.03 -24.66 1.47
CA ALA A 223 5.01 -24.57 0.39
C ALA A 223 4.40 -25.08 -0.92
N ASP A 224 4.49 -24.27 -1.96
CA ASP A 224 4.08 -24.67 -3.30
C ASP A 224 5.10 -25.66 -3.92
N PRO A 225 4.68 -26.86 -4.37
CA PRO A 225 5.59 -27.84 -4.94
C PRO A 225 6.31 -27.39 -6.22
N ALA A 226 5.71 -26.54 -7.05
CA ALA A 226 6.32 -26.02 -8.27
C ALA A 226 7.37 -24.95 -7.93
N VAL A 227 7.05 -24.05 -6.99
CA VAL A 227 8.02 -23.04 -6.50
C VAL A 227 9.19 -23.70 -5.78
N LEU A 228 8.93 -24.73 -4.97
CA LEU A 228 9.97 -25.53 -4.35
C LEU A 228 10.89 -26.17 -5.39
N ARG A 229 10.33 -26.80 -6.44
CA ARG A 229 11.12 -27.42 -7.51
C ARG A 229 11.98 -26.42 -8.27
N GLN A 230 11.45 -25.24 -8.57
CA GLN A 230 12.13 -24.27 -9.43
C GLN A 230 13.14 -23.40 -8.68
N TYR A 231 12.83 -23.01 -7.44
CA TYR A 231 13.59 -22.00 -6.71
C TYR A 231 14.16 -22.49 -5.38
N GLY A 232 13.77 -23.69 -4.91
CA GLY A 232 14.24 -24.24 -3.64
C GLY A 232 13.79 -23.47 -2.40
N ILE A 233 12.77 -22.60 -2.53
CA ILE A 233 12.22 -21.78 -1.45
C ILE A 233 10.77 -22.15 -1.15
N ARG A 234 10.37 -22.09 0.13
CA ARG A 234 8.98 -22.23 0.52
C ARG A 234 8.25 -20.92 0.27
N PHE A 235 7.14 -21.02 -0.46
CA PHE A 235 6.22 -19.91 -0.61
C PHE A 235 4.85 -20.33 -0.06
N PRO A 236 4.35 -19.66 0.99
CA PRO A 236 3.06 -19.99 1.57
C PRO A 236 1.92 -19.53 0.65
N GLY A 237 0.86 -20.33 0.62
CA GLY A 237 -0.39 -19.99 -0.02
C GLY A 237 -1.06 -18.78 0.63
N ASN A 238 -2.03 -18.20 -0.06
CA ASN A 238 -2.75 -17.02 0.41
C ASN A 238 -4.16 -17.40 0.87
N MET A 239 -4.55 -16.97 2.07
CA MET A 239 -5.93 -17.11 2.55
C MET A 239 -6.68 -15.79 2.42
N PRO A 240 -7.97 -15.83 2.04
CA PRO A 240 -8.85 -14.67 2.10
C PRO A 240 -8.79 -14.00 3.48
N LYS A 241 -8.60 -12.67 3.50
CA LYS A 241 -8.52 -11.79 4.69
C LYS A 241 -7.36 -12.04 5.65
N ALA A 242 -6.90 -13.27 5.84
CA ALA A 242 -5.75 -13.60 6.68
C ALA A 242 -4.39 -13.45 5.97
N GLY A 243 -4.37 -13.49 4.64
CA GLY A 243 -3.13 -13.38 3.89
C GLY A 243 -2.27 -14.64 3.98
N GLN A 244 -0.96 -14.45 4.14
CA GLN A 244 0.04 -15.51 4.34
C GLN A 244 0.35 -15.77 5.83
N ASP A 245 -0.64 -15.62 6.71
CA ASP A 245 -0.45 -15.87 8.14
C ASP A 245 -0.10 -17.35 8.39
N LEU A 246 1.13 -17.61 8.83
CA LEU A 246 1.69 -18.96 8.93
C LEU A 246 1.00 -19.81 9.99
N ASP A 247 0.57 -19.21 11.10
CA ASP A 247 -0.06 -19.94 12.19
C ASP A 247 -1.49 -20.34 11.81
N ALA A 248 -2.21 -19.45 11.15
CA ALA A 248 -3.51 -19.77 10.56
C ALA A 248 -3.40 -20.86 9.48
N LEU A 249 -2.40 -20.76 8.58
CA LEU A 249 -2.15 -21.79 7.56
C LEU A 249 -1.85 -23.15 8.19
N ARG A 250 -0.97 -23.19 9.21
CA ARG A 250 -0.64 -24.40 9.95
C ARG A 250 -1.85 -25.02 10.63
N ALA A 251 -2.72 -24.21 11.25
CA ALA A 251 -3.93 -24.70 11.89
C ALA A 251 -4.88 -25.38 10.90
N VAL A 252 -5.09 -24.78 9.72
CA VAL A 252 -5.91 -25.36 8.64
C VAL A 252 -5.27 -26.64 8.09
N LEU A 253 -3.96 -26.64 7.83
CA LEU A 253 -3.26 -27.83 7.34
C LEU A 253 -3.26 -28.97 8.37
N ALA A 254 -3.04 -28.68 9.65
CA ALA A 254 -3.08 -29.69 10.71
C ALA A 254 -4.45 -30.38 10.77
N LYS A 255 -5.54 -29.59 10.65
CA LYS A 255 -6.89 -30.14 10.54
C LYS A 255 -7.05 -30.96 9.26
N ALA A 256 -6.59 -30.49 8.12
CA ALA A 256 -6.66 -31.21 6.85
C ALA A 256 -5.94 -32.58 6.89
N VAL A 257 -4.76 -32.64 7.50
CA VAL A 257 -3.98 -33.87 7.68
C VAL A 257 -4.63 -34.84 8.68
N SER A 258 -5.39 -34.32 9.66
CA SER A 258 -6.11 -35.15 10.63
C SER A 258 -7.36 -35.84 10.06
N LEU A 259 -7.84 -35.43 8.88
CA LEU A 259 -9.06 -36.01 8.29
C LEU A 259 -8.78 -37.41 7.73
N PRO A 260 -9.76 -38.34 7.85
CA PRO A 260 -9.64 -39.67 7.23
C PRO A 260 -9.45 -39.56 5.71
N THR A 261 -8.43 -40.22 5.18
CA THR A 261 -8.08 -40.21 3.74
C THR A 261 -8.70 -41.37 2.96
N ALA A 262 -9.39 -42.30 3.63
CA ALA A 262 -9.98 -43.49 3.02
C ALA A 262 -11.13 -43.17 2.04
N ASN A 263 -11.84 -42.06 2.27
CA ASN A 263 -12.93 -41.58 1.43
C ASN A 263 -12.67 -40.14 0.97
N PRO A 264 -13.25 -39.70 -0.16
CA PRO A 264 -13.17 -38.31 -0.58
C PRO A 264 -13.68 -37.39 0.53
N ILE A 265 -12.95 -36.32 0.84
CA ILE A 265 -13.27 -35.41 1.95
C ILE A 265 -14.66 -34.81 1.81
N SER A 266 -15.14 -34.59 0.59
CA SER A 266 -16.50 -34.14 0.30
C SER A 266 -17.61 -35.05 0.88
N THR A 267 -17.31 -36.30 1.21
CA THR A 267 -18.28 -37.27 1.78
C THR A 267 -18.33 -37.26 3.30
N LEU A 268 -17.37 -36.63 3.98
CA LEU A 268 -17.37 -36.49 5.43
C LEU A 268 -18.41 -35.45 5.87
N PRO A 269 -18.95 -35.53 7.11
CA PRO A 269 -19.81 -34.47 7.65
C PRO A 269 -19.14 -33.10 7.63
N ASP A 270 -19.90 -32.04 7.36
CA ASP A 270 -19.39 -30.66 7.40
C ASP A 270 -18.86 -30.29 8.80
N SER A 271 -19.45 -30.87 9.85
CA SER A 271 -19.01 -30.69 11.23
C SER A 271 -17.55 -31.10 11.45
N ASP A 272 -17.12 -32.18 10.81
CA ASP A 272 -15.79 -32.78 11.00
C ASP A 272 -14.73 -32.04 10.19
N ARG A 273 -15.16 -31.31 9.17
CA ARG A 273 -14.31 -30.55 8.22
C ARG A 273 -14.28 -29.06 8.50
N THR A 274 -15.03 -28.60 9.51
CA THR A 274 -15.10 -27.20 9.89
C THR A 274 -14.19 -26.93 11.08
N LEU A 275 -13.45 -25.83 11.02
CA LEU A 275 -12.63 -25.34 12.12
C LEU A 275 -12.74 -23.82 12.25
N VAL A 276 -12.49 -23.33 13.47
CA VAL A 276 -12.40 -21.90 13.76
C VAL A 276 -10.96 -21.58 14.12
N VAL A 277 -10.40 -20.56 13.47
CA VAL A 277 -9.00 -20.16 13.60
C VAL A 277 -8.93 -18.68 13.93
N PRO A 278 -8.55 -18.31 15.16
CA PRO A 278 -8.19 -16.93 15.49
C PRO A 278 -6.92 -16.50 14.75
N VAL A 279 -6.92 -15.30 14.19
CA VAL A 279 -5.78 -14.70 13.49
C VAL A 279 -5.46 -13.34 14.13
N PRO A 280 -4.65 -13.33 15.22
CA PRO A 280 -4.37 -12.10 15.98
C PRO A 280 -3.70 -11.01 15.15
N SER A 281 -2.79 -11.40 14.24
CA SER A 281 -2.05 -10.48 13.37
C SER A 281 -2.94 -9.63 12.46
N LYS A 282 -4.18 -10.06 12.24
CA LYS A 282 -5.20 -9.39 11.40
C LYS A 282 -6.46 -9.02 12.19
N LEU A 283 -6.48 -9.23 13.50
CA LEU A 283 -7.63 -8.98 14.37
C LEU A 283 -8.92 -9.61 13.84
N THR A 284 -8.84 -10.83 13.32
CA THR A 284 -9.98 -11.55 12.74
C THR A 284 -10.07 -12.99 13.24
N VAL A 285 -11.27 -13.56 13.20
CA VAL A 285 -11.53 -14.97 13.47
C VAL A 285 -12.07 -15.60 12.19
N MET A 286 -11.38 -16.60 11.67
CA MET A 286 -11.77 -17.32 10.48
C MET A 286 -12.59 -18.55 10.84
N VAL A 287 -13.62 -18.81 10.04
CA VAL A 287 -14.32 -20.09 10.03
C VAL A 287 -14.06 -20.75 8.70
N VAL A 288 -13.44 -21.92 8.72
CA VAL A 288 -12.94 -22.60 7.53
C VAL A 288 -13.63 -23.95 7.42
N ARG A 289 -14.12 -24.29 6.22
CA ARG A 289 -14.55 -25.64 5.86
C ARG A 289 -13.60 -26.21 4.82
N ILE A 290 -13.04 -27.37 5.12
CA ILE A 290 -12.14 -28.09 4.21
C ILE A 290 -12.98 -28.85 3.21
N ASN A 291 -12.96 -28.43 1.94
CA ASN A 291 -13.75 -29.06 0.88
C ASN A 291 -12.95 -30.18 0.17
N ASP A 292 -11.65 -30.01 0.03
CA ASP A 292 -10.75 -30.91 -0.71
C ASP A 292 -9.34 -30.84 -0.13
N VAL A 293 -8.59 -31.94 -0.17
CA VAL A 293 -7.18 -32.02 0.23
C VAL A 293 -6.43 -32.81 -0.82
N LYS A 294 -5.38 -32.19 -1.35
CA LYS A 294 -4.47 -32.81 -2.31
C LYS A 294 -3.20 -33.22 -1.57
N PRO A 295 -3.03 -34.51 -1.21
CA PRO A 295 -1.82 -34.95 -0.55
C PRO A 295 -0.63 -34.85 -1.50
N LEU A 296 0.56 -34.66 -0.94
CA LEU A 296 1.81 -34.77 -1.69
C LEU A 296 2.02 -36.25 -2.07
N THR A 297 2.18 -36.53 -3.36
CA THR A 297 2.43 -37.91 -3.82
C THR A 297 3.87 -38.33 -3.55
N ILE A 298 4.11 -39.65 -3.47
CA ILE A 298 5.47 -40.18 -3.29
C ILE A 298 6.34 -39.83 -4.51
N GLU A 299 5.75 -39.80 -5.70
CA GLU A 299 6.40 -39.40 -6.94
C GLU A 299 6.85 -37.94 -6.90
N ASP A 300 5.97 -37.04 -6.45
CA ASP A 300 6.30 -35.61 -6.27
C ASP A 300 7.38 -35.41 -5.21
N PHE A 301 7.31 -36.15 -4.10
CA PHE A 301 8.33 -36.10 -3.05
C PHE A 301 9.70 -36.57 -3.56
N ARG A 302 9.75 -37.70 -4.26
CA ARG A 302 11.00 -38.22 -4.85
C ARG A 302 11.59 -37.27 -5.90
N ALA A 303 10.72 -36.61 -6.68
CA ALA A 303 11.16 -35.60 -7.64
C ALA A 303 11.78 -34.37 -6.94
N LEU A 304 11.20 -33.92 -5.81
CA LEU A 304 11.73 -32.84 -4.99
C LEU A 304 13.08 -33.20 -4.34
N GLU A 305 13.20 -34.44 -3.86
CA GLU A 305 14.42 -34.98 -3.26
C GLU A 305 15.56 -35.07 -4.28
N ALA A 306 15.31 -35.68 -5.44
CA ALA A 306 16.30 -35.81 -6.52
C ALA A 306 16.78 -34.45 -7.04
N GLY A 307 15.90 -33.43 -7.02
CA GLY A 307 16.24 -32.06 -7.42
C GLY A 307 17.04 -31.26 -6.38
N GLY A 308 17.35 -31.82 -5.19
CA GLY A 308 18.08 -31.11 -4.13
C GLY A 308 17.33 -29.97 -3.46
N SER A 309 16.11 -29.67 -3.92
CA SER A 309 15.27 -28.55 -3.47
C SER A 309 14.83 -28.64 -2.00
N LEU A 310 14.76 -29.86 -1.45
CA LEU A 310 14.42 -30.09 -0.04
C LEU A 310 15.46 -29.51 0.93
N ARG A 311 16.75 -29.50 0.56
CA ARG A 311 17.81 -28.96 1.44
C ARG A 311 17.64 -27.45 1.67
N GLY A 312 17.37 -26.68 0.61
CA GLY A 312 17.13 -25.24 0.71
C GLY A 312 15.88 -24.92 1.53
N ALA A 313 14.82 -25.71 1.34
CA ALA A 313 13.58 -25.57 2.10
C ALA A 313 13.74 -25.94 3.59
N MET A 314 14.59 -26.92 3.92
CA MET A 314 14.89 -27.29 5.31
C MET A 314 15.77 -26.26 6.00
N ALA A 315 16.70 -25.62 5.29
CA ALA A 315 17.49 -24.52 5.84
C ALA A 315 16.63 -23.29 6.24
N GLN A 316 15.43 -23.15 5.67
CA GLN A 316 14.48 -22.11 6.07
C GLN A 316 13.78 -22.39 7.42
N ASP A 317 13.81 -23.63 7.91
CA ASP A 317 13.34 -23.97 9.26
C ASP A 317 14.39 -23.65 10.34
N GLU A 318 15.62 -23.27 9.95
CA GLU A 318 16.60 -22.79 10.92
C GLU A 318 16.10 -21.48 11.54
N PRO A 319 16.11 -21.36 12.89
CA PRO A 319 15.68 -20.16 13.55
C PRO A 319 16.55 -19.00 13.06
N LYS A 320 15.91 -18.03 12.39
CA LYS A 320 16.58 -16.81 11.95
C LYS A 320 17.14 -16.12 13.19
N ILE A 321 18.46 -16.01 13.26
CA ILE A 321 19.14 -15.27 14.31
C ILE A 321 18.68 -13.82 14.19
N ASP A 322 17.97 -13.31 15.19
CA ASP A 322 17.74 -11.88 15.31
C ASP A 322 19.09 -11.23 15.60
N TRP A 323 19.69 -10.63 14.57
CA TRP A 323 21.01 -10.02 14.66
C TRP A 323 21.08 -8.92 15.73
N LYS A 324 19.97 -8.22 16.02
CA LYS A 324 19.93 -7.22 17.09
C LYS A 324 19.91 -7.86 18.47
N VAL A 325 19.24 -8.99 18.64
CA VAL A 325 19.26 -9.73 19.91
C VAL A 325 20.56 -10.52 20.10
N ALA A 326 21.13 -11.04 19.01
CA ALA A 326 22.34 -11.86 19.07
C ALA A 326 23.64 -11.06 19.08
N PHE A 327 23.66 -9.88 18.43
CA PHE A 327 24.83 -9.02 18.27
C PHE A 327 24.55 -7.54 18.59
N GLY A 328 23.39 -7.21 19.15
CA GLY A 328 23.14 -5.87 19.67
C GLY A 328 24.05 -5.52 20.83
N LYS A 329 24.12 -4.23 21.13
CA LYS A 329 24.96 -3.62 22.16
C LYS A 329 24.94 -4.41 23.48
N ASP A 330 23.75 -4.76 23.96
CA ASP A 330 23.58 -5.45 25.24
C ASP A 330 24.06 -6.90 25.18
N ALA A 331 23.83 -7.60 24.07
CA ALA A 331 24.26 -8.98 23.87
C ALA A 331 25.78 -9.09 23.72
N VAL A 332 26.40 -8.14 23.03
CA VAL A 332 27.87 -8.06 22.89
C VAL A 332 28.49 -7.67 24.22
N ALA A 333 28.01 -6.62 24.90
CA ALA A 333 28.49 -6.21 26.21
C ALA A 333 28.44 -7.36 27.23
N LYS A 334 27.35 -8.14 27.23
CA LYS A 334 27.20 -9.32 28.11
C LYS A 334 28.17 -10.46 27.77
N ARG A 335 28.51 -10.66 26.48
CA ARG A 335 29.42 -11.75 26.05
C ARG A 335 30.89 -11.39 26.24
N THR A 336 31.26 -10.14 26.00
CA THR A 336 32.65 -9.68 26.01
C THR A 336 33.05 -9.00 27.33
N GLY A 337 32.10 -8.76 28.24
CA GLY A 337 32.34 -7.99 29.46
C GLY A 337 32.68 -6.52 29.18
N PHE A 338 32.33 -6.02 28.00
CA PHE A 338 32.68 -4.67 27.56
C PHE A 338 31.74 -3.65 28.21
N GLU A 339 32.31 -2.78 29.05
CA GLU A 339 31.62 -1.62 29.61
C GLU A 339 31.92 -0.37 28.77
N LEU A 340 30.87 0.27 28.26
CA LEU A 340 30.99 1.56 27.60
C LEU A 340 31.33 2.64 28.62
N LYS A 341 32.45 3.33 28.40
CA LYS A 341 32.91 4.47 29.21
C LYS A 341 31.89 5.62 29.29
N ASN A 342 30.88 5.65 28.42
CA ASN A 342 29.74 6.58 28.51
C ASN A 342 28.43 5.92 28.00
N PRO A 343 27.57 5.38 28.88
CA PRO A 343 26.40 4.59 28.46
C PRO A 343 25.26 5.41 27.84
N LYS A 344 25.21 6.73 28.07
CA LYS A 344 24.19 7.66 27.55
C LYS A 344 24.72 8.68 26.55
N GLY A 345 25.98 8.56 26.13
CA GLY A 345 26.57 9.44 25.14
C GLY A 345 25.97 9.18 23.75
N PRO A 346 25.82 10.20 22.89
CA PRO A 346 25.49 9.98 21.49
C PRO A 346 26.58 9.09 20.86
N ASP A 347 26.17 8.20 19.95
CA ASP A 347 27.13 7.43 19.16
C ASP A 347 28.11 8.41 18.51
N ARG A 348 29.41 8.14 18.63
CA ARG A 348 30.42 8.98 17.96
C ARG A 348 30.10 8.96 16.47
N VAL A 349 29.85 10.14 15.91
CA VAL A 349 29.81 10.34 14.46
C VAL A 349 31.12 9.79 13.92
N MET A 350 31.05 8.73 13.12
CA MET A 350 32.18 8.28 12.31
C MET A 350 32.49 9.45 11.37
N THR A 351 33.51 10.26 11.69
CA THR A 351 34.09 11.19 10.74
C THR A 351 34.55 10.35 9.53
N PRO A 352 34.23 10.75 8.29
CA PRO A 352 34.63 10.03 7.10
C PRO A 352 36.10 10.30 6.81
N ASP A 353 36.99 9.92 7.72
CA ASP A 353 38.43 9.87 7.50
C ASP A 353 38.84 8.40 7.45
N ALA A 354 38.37 7.71 6.42
CA ALA A 354 39.11 6.59 5.89
C ALA A 354 39.96 7.14 4.73
N PRO A 355 41.31 7.06 4.79
CA PRO A 355 42.12 7.40 3.64
C PRO A 355 41.75 6.45 2.49
N ALA A 356 41.56 7.02 1.30
CA ALA A 356 41.31 6.25 0.10
C ALA A 356 42.47 5.28 -0.14
N PHE A 357 42.14 3.99 -0.18
CA PHE A 357 42.99 2.95 -0.78
C PHE A 357 42.32 2.46 -2.05
#